data_AF-A0A2V1BNJ9-F1
#
_entry.id   AF-A0A2V1BNJ9-F1
#
_cell.length_a   1.000
_cell.length_b   1.000
_cell.length_c   1.000
_cell.angle_alpha   90.00
_cell.angle_beta   90.00
_cell.angle_gamma   90.00
#
_symmetry.space_group_name_H-M   'P 1'
#
loop_
_entity.id
_entity.type
_entity.pdbx_description
1 polymer ?
#
loop_
_entity_poly.entity_id
_entity_poly.type
_entity_poly.pdbx_seq_one_letter_code
_entity_poly.pdbx_strand_id
1 'polypeptide(L)'
;IIDRPIKLLETLISVHDGSKWVADLDILQGIQQIERGFGNNSDGCIAPHLKSDKQRQACEKRPPTTYSEALFEGPYSKAIAIDNWDELFDPPLSKVVVVRSHRNWLARVALATTCFQLGFRTIVAAEEPCWACLSQLLE
;
A
#
# COMPACT_ATOMS: atom_id res chain seq x y z
N ILE A 1 -42.31 -15.40 -9.91
CA ILE A 1 -41.37 -16.28 -9.18
C ILE A 1 -40.11 -16.35 -10.03
N ILE A 2 -38.99 -15.82 -9.55
CA ILE A 2 -37.71 -15.84 -10.28
C ILE A 2 -36.85 -16.94 -9.63
N ASP A 3 -37.04 -18.18 -10.07
CA ASP A 3 -36.17 -19.30 -9.74
C ASP A 3 -35.02 -19.35 -10.76
N ARG A 4 -33.96 -18.60 -10.51
CA ARG A 4 -32.67 -18.87 -11.14
C ARG A 4 -31.70 -19.33 -10.05
N PRO A 5 -31.10 -20.53 -10.17
CA PRO A 5 -30.07 -20.94 -9.24
C PRO A 5 -28.89 -19.97 -9.35
N ILE A 6 -28.50 -19.39 -8.22
CA ILE A 6 -27.29 -18.57 -8.13
C ILE A 6 -26.10 -19.50 -8.40
N LYS A 7 -25.29 -19.16 -9.40
CA LYS A 7 -24.05 -19.88 -9.71
C LYS A 7 -22.88 -19.04 -9.20
N LEU A 8 -22.09 -19.63 -8.31
CA LEU A 8 -20.81 -19.08 -7.89
C LEU A 8 -19.74 -19.58 -8.87
N LEU A 9 -18.98 -18.66 -9.48
CA LEU A 9 -17.80 -18.99 -10.27
C LEU A 9 -16.57 -18.56 -9.46
N GLU A 10 -15.82 -19.52 -8.97
CA GLU A 10 -14.54 -19.29 -8.30
C GLU A 10 -13.44 -19.21 -9.36
N THR A 11 -12.52 -18.26 -9.21
CA THR A 11 -11.38 -18.09 -10.11
C THR A 11 -10.13 -17.98 -9.26
N LEU A 12 -9.20 -18.91 -9.44
CA LEU A 12 -7.88 -18.85 -8.80
C LEU A 12 -7.04 -17.82 -9.53
N ILE A 13 -6.46 -16.89 -8.76
CA ILE A 13 -5.55 -15.87 -9.28
C ILE A 13 -4.20 -16.14 -8.64
N SER A 14 -3.18 -16.40 -9.45
CA SER A 14 -1.81 -16.62 -9.00
C SER A 14 -0.86 -15.57 -9.57
N VAL A 15 0.20 -15.28 -8.82
CA VAL A 15 1.31 -14.43 -9.25
C VAL A 15 2.47 -15.32 -9.67
N HIS A 16 3.07 -14.96 -10.80
CA HIS A 16 4.31 -15.55 -11.28
C HIS A 16 5.34 -14.45 -11.51
N ASP A 17 6.58 -14.73 -11.13
CA ASP A 17 7.74 -13.96 -11.55
C ASP A 17 8.48 -14.77 -12.63
N GLY A 18 8.39 -14.29 -13.87
CA GLY A 18 8.73 -15.08 -15.05
C GLY A 18 7.89 -16.37 -15.12
N SER A 19 8.56 -17.53 -15.05
CA SER A 19 7.92 -18.85 -15.02
C SER A 19 7.79 -19.44 -13.61
N LYS A 20 8.26 -18.72 -12.58
CA LYS A 20 8.28 -19.20 -11.20
C LYS A 20 7.01 -18.72 -10.49
N TRP A 21 6.29 -19.65 -9.86
CA TRP A 21 5.16 -19.33 -9.01
C TRP A 21 5.63 -18.56 -7.76
N VAL A 22 4.89 -17.52 -7.39
CA VAL A 22 5.15 -16.67 -6.22
C VAL A 22 4.11 -16.90 -5.13
N ALA A 23 2.82 -16.72 -5.46
CA ALA A 23 1.72 -16.85 -4.51
C ALA A 23 0.37 -17.01 -5.22
N ASP A 24 -0.58 -17.65 -4.54
CA ASP A 24 -2.01 -17.55 -4.88
C ASP A 24 -2.62 -16.38 -4.10
N LEU A 25 -3.45 -15.57 -4.75
CA LEU A 25 -3.99 -14.32 -4.21
C LEU A 25 -5.40 -14.48 -3.67
N ASP A 26 -5.59 -14.22 -2.38
CA ASP A 26 -6.91 -13.97 -1.79
C ASP A 26 -7.24 -12.47 -1.84
N ILE A 27 -7.69 -12.02 -3.01
CA ILE A 27 -7.99 -10.61 -3.26
C ILE A 27 -9.13 -10.12 -2.38
N LEU A 28 -10.13 -10.96 -2.11
CA LEU A 28 -11.32 -10.54 -1.36
C LEU A 28 -10.98 -10.29 0.10
N GLN A 29 -10.24 -11.20 0.72
CA GLN A 29 -9.77 -11.01 2.08
C GLN A 29 -8.78 -9.85 2.16
N GLY A 30 -7.87 -9.74 1.19
CA GLY A 30 -6.90 -8.65 1.10
C GLY A 30 -7.58 -7.28 1.03
N ILE A 31 -8.52 -7.05 0.11
CA ILE A 31 -9.18 -5.75 -0.07
C ILE A 31 -9.91 -5.29 1.20
N GLN A 32 -10.45 -6.21 1.99
CA GLN A 32 -11.17 -5.89 3.23
C GLN A 32 -10.24 -5.42 4.36
N GLN A 33 -8.99 -5.88 4.36
CA GLN A 33 -8.05 -5.67 5.47
C GLN A 33 -6.91 -4.71 5.13
N ILE A 34 -6.67 -4.46 3.84
CA ILE A 34 -5.66 -3.50 3.37
C ILE A 34 -6.09 -2.07 3.70
N GLU A 35 -5.22 -1.38 4.44
CA GLU A 35 -5.40 0.04 4.73
C GLU A 35 -5.06 0.86 3.49
N ARG A 36 -5.97 1.78 3.13
CA ARG A 36 -5.78 2.66 1.97
C ARG A 36 -5.13 3.96 2.43
N GLY A 37 -3.85 4.12 2.15
CA GLY A 37 -3.11 5.36 2.36
C GLY A 37 -3.33 6.37 1.24
N PHE A 38 -4.56 6.51 0.74
CA PHE A 38 -4.91 7.41 -0.35
C PHE A 38 -5.76 8.57 0.17
N GLY A 39 -5.52 9.75 -0.39
CA GLY A 39 -6.56 10.78 -0.45
C GLY A 39 -6.78 11.15 -1.90
N ASN A 40 -7.98 11.65 -2.16
CA ASN A 40 -8.56 11.74 -3.51
C ASN A 40 -7.96 12.86 -4.38
N ASN A 41 -6.78 13.39 -4.04
CA ASN A 41 -6.18 14.53 -4.70
C ASN A 41 -4.99 14.10 -5.56
N SER A 42 -4.73 14.86 -6.62
CA SER A 42 -3.55 14.76 -7.50
C SER A 42 -2.21 14.77 -6.76
N ASP A 43 -2.20 15.21 -5.50
CA ASP A 43 -0.99 15.56 -4.75
C ASP A 43 -0.56 14.43 -3.78
N GLY A 44 -1.11 13.23 -3.89
CA GLY A 44 -0.69 12.05 -3.09
C GLY A 44 -0.94 12.15 -1.58
N CYS A 45 -1.74 13.12 -1.13
CA CYS A 45 -2.07 13.38 0.27
C CYS A 45 -3.32 12.62 0.73
N ILE A 46 -3.34 12.09 1.97
CA ILE A 46 -4.36 11.15 2.49
C ILE A 46 -5.71 11.81 2.90
N ALA A 47 -5.81 13.14 2.80
CA ALA A 47 -7.05 13.90 3.00
C ALA A 47 -7.87 13.52 4.26
N PRO A 48 -7.39 13.93 5.45
CA PRO A 48 -8.19 14.88 6.25
C PRO A 48 -7.41 16.11 6.77
N HIS A 49 -6.10 16.24 6.52
CA HIS A 49 -5.32 17.42 6.96
C HIS A 49 -5.47 18.65 6.05
N LEU A 50 -6.24 18.53 4.96
CA LEU A 50 -6.47 19.59 3.96
C LEU A 50 -7.73 20.41 4.28
N LYS A 51 -8.19 20.42 5.54
CA LYS A 51 -9.37 21.22 5.95
C LYS A 51 -9.12 22.73 5.86
N SER A 52 -7.87 23.18 5.70
CA SER A 52 -7.51 24.59 5.49
C SER A 52 -6.37 24.80 4.50
N ASP A 53 -6.41 25.91 3.76
CA ASP A 53 -5.36 26.30 2.80
C ASP A 53 -3.98 26.52 3.47
N LYS A 54 -3.95 26.82 4.78
CA LYS A 54 -2.70 26.93 5.56
C LYS A 54 -2.02 25.57 5.76
N GLN A 55 -2.80 24.49 5.93
CA GLN A 55 -2.27 23.13 6.10
C GLN A 55 -1.80 22.52 4.77
N ARG A 56 -2.43 22.91 3.65
CA ARG A 56 -1.92 22.66 2.30
C ARG A 56 -0.52 23.23 2.10
N GLN A 57 -0.34 24.52 2.39
CA GLN A 57 0.96 25.18 2.29
C GLN A 57 2.01 24.61 3.25
N ALA A 58 1.62 24.09 4.42
CA ALA A 58 2.56 23.44 5.34
C ALA A 58 3.06 22.09 4.82
N CYS A 59 2.23 21.38 4.06
CA CYS A 59 2.60 20.13 3.38
C CYS A 59 3.51 20.40 2.17
N GLU A 60 3.19 21.42 1.35
CA GLU A 60 4.03 21.88 0.22
C GLU A 60 5.39 22.45 0.66
N LYS A 61 5.46 23.08 1.84
CA LYS A 61 6.70 23.69 2.38
C LYS A 61 7.57 22.71 3.16
N ARG A 62 7.06 21.53 3.53
CA ARG A 62 7.94 20.49 4.06
C ARG A 62 8.73 19.93 2.89
N PRO A 63 10.07 19.92 2.93
CA PRO A 63 10.83 19.22 1.90
C PRO A 63 10.27 17.79 1.82
N PRO A 64 10.20 17.19 0.61
CA PRO A 64 9.92 15.78 0.51
C PRO A 64 10.97 15.10 1.37
N THR A 65 10.60 14.61 2.55
CA THR A 65 11.49 13.71 3.27
C THR A 65 11.69 12.57 2.30
N THR A 66 12.87 12.49 1.72
CA THR A 66 13.24 11.36 0.89
C THR A 66 13.02 10.12 1.76
N TYR A 67 12.59 9.00 1.17
CA TYR A 67 12.35 7.78 1.94
C TYR A 67 13.52 7.45 2.89
N SER A 68 14.75 7.65 2.40
CA SER A 68 15.99 7.55 3.19
C SER A 68 16.02 8.47 4.42
N GLU A 69 15.62 9.73 4.30
CA GLU A 69 15.63 10.71 5.40
C GLU A 69 14.50 10.43 6.41
N ALA A 70 13.36 9.90 5.96
CA ALA A 70 12.24 9.54 6.82
C ALA A 70 12.56 8.34 7.74
N LEU A 71 13.43 7.43 7.30
CA LEU A 71 13.78 6.20 8.03
C LEU A 71 14.65 6.42 9.28
N PHE A 72 15.53 7.42 9.30
CA PHE A 72 16.58 7.52 10.33
C PHE A 72 16.12 8.12 11.67
N GLU A 73 15.10 8.99 11.70
CA GLU A 73 14.74 9.71 12.94
C GLU A 73 13.22 9.81 13.22
N GLY A 74 12.37 9.09 12.47
CA GLY A 74 10.91 9.23 12.55
C GLY A 74 10.12 7.97 12.94
N PRO A 75 8.78 8.08 13.07
CA PRO A 75 7.86 6.94 13.24
C PRO A 75 7.95 5.92 12.10
N TYR A 76 8.58 6.28 10.98
CA TYR A 76 8.83 5.42 9.81
C TYR A 76 9.93 4.38 10.01
N SER A 77 10.71 4.44 11.10
CA SER A 77 11.61 3.32 11.49
C SER A 77 10.85 1.99 11.65
N LYS A 78 9.52 2.06 11.82
CA LYS A 78 8.60 0.93 11.91
C LYS A 78 7.91 0.58 10.59
N ALA A 79 8.25 1.16 9.44
CA ALA A 79 7.60 0.79 8.18
C ALA A 79 8.59 0.77 7.02
N ILE A 80 8.46 -0.22 6.13
CA ILE A 80 9.26 -0.27 4.91
C ILE A 80 8.38 -0.12 3.69
N ALA A 81 8.86 0.69 2.75
CA ALA A 81 8.23 0.82 1.44
C ALA A 81 8.70 -0.33 0.56
N ILE A 82 7.76 -0.99 -0.12
CA ILE A 82 8.02 -2.06 -1.07
C ILE A 82 7.51 -1.65 -2.44
N ASP A 83 8.42 -1.67 -3.40
CA ASP A 83 8.16 -1.28 -4.79
C ASP A 83 8.15 -2.47 -5.76
N ASN A 84 8.81 -3.58 -5.40
CA ASN A 84 8.94 -4.79 -6.22
C ASN A 84 8.97 -6.08 -5.36
N TRP A 85 9.02 -7.23 -6.03
CA TRP A 85 9.03 -8.55 -5.37
C TRP A 85 10.33 -8.87 -4.65
N ASP A 86 11.47 -8.40 -5.15
CA ASP A 86 12.78 -8.68 -4.54
C ASP A 86 12.86 -8.10 -3.12
N GLU A 87 12.29 -6.92 -2.92
CA GLU A 87 12.17 -6.24 -1.61
C GLU A 87 11.24 -6.98 -0.63
N LEU A 88 10.30 -7.80 -1.13
CA LEU A 88 9.41 -8.60 -0.28
C LEU A 88 10.08 -9.87 0.24
N PHE A 89 11.01 -10.46 -0.52
CA PHE A 89 11.70 -11.70 -0.14
C PHE A 89 12.82 -11.50 0.88
N ASP A 90 13.30 -10.26 1.05
CA ASP A 90 14.19 -9.86 2.16
C ASP A 90 13.45 -8.89 3.10
N PRO A 91 12.36 -9.34 3.76
CA PRO A 91 11.51 -8.43 4.48
C PRO A 91 12.23 -7.93 5.73
N PRO A 92 12.20 -6.62 5.98
CA PRO A 92 12.81 -6.00 7.13
C PRO A 92 12.12 -6.43 8.43
N LEU A 93 12.80 -6.29 9.57
CA LEU A 93 12.28 -6.66 10.90
C LEU A 93 10.93 -6.03 11.28
N SER A 94 10.48 -5.01 10.54
CA SER A 94 9.19 -4.39 10.79
C SER A 94 8.02 -5.15 10.16
N LYS A 95 6.89 -5.19 10.88
CA LYS A 95 5.64 -5.81 10.44
C LYS A 95 4.73 -4.89 9.60
N VAL A 96 5.11 -3.63 9.38
CA VAL A 96 4.32 -2.67 8.60
C VAL A 96 4.98 -2.43 7.24
N VAL A 97 4.20 -2.59 6.17
CA VAL A 97 4.67 -2.49 4.79
C VAL A 97 3.83 -1.46 4.03
N VAL A 98 4.51 -0.58 3.30
CA VAL A 98 3.90 0.43 2.42
C VAL A 98 4.10 0.00 0.97
N VAL A 99 3.04 -0.46 0.31
CA VAL A 99 3.08 -0.91 -1.09
C VAL A 99 2.78 0.25 -2.02
N ARG A 100 3.73 0.61 -2.88
CA ARG A 100 3.56 1.68 -3.89
C ARG A 100 3.48 1.15 -5.31
N SER A 101 4.31 0.17 -5.67
CA SER A 101 4.39 -0.51 -6.99
C SER A 101 4.05 0.43 -8.17
N HIS A 102 5.07 1.17 -8.59
CA HIS A 102 5.07 2.26 -9.58
C HIS A 102 4.13 2.02 -10.79
N ARG A 103 3.12 2.89 -10.94
CA ARG A 103 2.14 2.96 -12.06
C ARG A 103 1.56 1.62 -12.56
N ASN A 104 1.69 0.55 -11.78
CA ASN A 104 1.25 -0.79 -12.12
C ASN A 104 0.26 -1.23 -11.06
N TRP A 105 -1.01 -0.91 -11.31
CA TRP A 105 -2.09 -1.23 -10.39
C TRP A 105 -2.21 -2.73 -10.13
N LEU A 106 -1.91 -3.58 -11.12
CA LEU A 106 -1.96 -5.03 -10.99
C LEU A 106 -0.85 -5.53 -10.06
N ALA A 107 0.38 -5.06 -10.26
CA ALA A 107 1.50 -5.38 -9.36
C ALA A 107 1.22 -4.88 -7.93
N ARG A 108 0.58 -3.71 -7.79
CA ARG A 108 0.20 -3.16 -6.49
C ARG A 108 -0.82 -4.03 -5.77
N VAL A 109 -1.86 -4.48 -6.46
CA VAL A 109 -2.86 -5.40 -5.91
C VAL A 109 -2.19 -6.71 -5.52
N ALA A 110 -1.39 -7.29 -6.43
CA ALA A 110 -0.68 -8.54 -6.19
C ALA A 110 0.23 -8.45 -4.95
N LEU A 111 1.13 -7.47 -4.89
CA LEU A 111 2.03 -7.27 -3.76
C LEU A 111 1.28 -7.00 -2.46
N ALA A 112 0.25 -6.15 -2.48
CA ALA A 112 -0.50 -5.84 -1.27
C ALA A 112 -1.26 -7.06 -0.72
N THR A 113 -1.88 -7.83 -1.60
CA THR A 113 -2.56 -9.08 -1.21
C THR A 113 -1.56 -10.11 -0.69
N THR A 114 -0.40 -10.27 -1.32
CA THR A 114 0.67 -11.15 -0.82
C THR A 114 1.21 -10.69 0.54
N CYS A 115 1.49 -9.40 0.72
CA CYS A 115 1.97 -8.84 1.99
C CYS A 115 0.96 -9.10 3.12
N PHE A 116 -0.34 -8.89 2.84
CA PHE A 116 -1.40 -9.20 3.79
C PHE A 116 -1.44 -10.69 4.14
N GLN A 117 -1.37 -11.58 3.15
CA GLN A 117 -1.37 -13.03 3.37
C GLN A 117 -0.14 -13.52 4.16
N LEU A 118 0.99 -12.81 4.05
CA LEU A 118 2.21 -13.06 4.84
C LEU A 118 2.12 -12.50 6.28
N GLY A 119 1.02 -11.82 6.63
CA GLY A 119 0.76 -11.29 7.97
C GLY A 119 1.31 -9.88 8.22
N PHE A 120 1.70 -9.15 7.17
CA PHE A 120 2.11 -7.76 7.29
C PHE A 120 0.90 -6.84 7.40
N ARG A 121 0.99 -5.82 8.26
CA ARG A 121 0.09 -4.66 8.21
C ARG A 121 0.41 -3.91 6.92
N THR A 122 -0.50 -4.01 5.95
CA THR A 122 -0.25 -3.56 4.59
C THR A 122 -0.99 -2.25 4.33
N ILE A 123 -0.24 -1.20 3.98
CA ILE A 123 -0.76 0.10 3.57
C ILE A 123 -0.48 0.27 2.08
N VAL A 124 -1.50 0.51 1.28
CA VAL A 124 -1.33 0.81 -0.14
C VAL A 124 -1.28 2.32 -0.35
N ALA A 125 -0.20 2.81 -0.96
CA ALA A 125 0.08 4.22 -1.15
C ALA A 125 0.22 4.59 -2.64
N ALA A 126 0.21 5.88 -2.95
CA ALA A 126 0.52 6.40 -4.27
C ALA A 126 2.00 6.19 -4.65
N GLU A 127 2.36 6.43 -5.91
CA GLU A 127 3.76 6.38 -6.37
C GLU A 127 4.63 7.38 -5.61
N GLU A 128 4.13 8.61 -5.46
CA GLU A 128 4.73 9.67 -4.66
C GLU A 128 3.75 10.03 -3.54
N PRO A 129 3.74 9.28 -2.42
CA PRO A 129 2.86 9.59 -1.31
C PRO A 129 3.44 10.75 -0.51
N CYS A 130 2.56 11.54 0.11
CA CYS A 130 3.00 12.44 1.16
C CYS A 130 3.43 11.61 2.39
N TRP A 131 4.74 11.50 2.62
CA TRP A 131 5.28 10.79 3.77
C TRP A 131 4.74 11.34 5.10
N ALA A 132 4.65 12.66 5.25
CA ALA A 132 4.10 13.30 6.45
C ALA A 132 2.62 12.95 6.73
N CYS A 133 1.82 12.69 5.69
CA CYS A 133 0.47 12.15 5.89
C CYS A 133 0.54 10.67 6.25
N LEU A 134 1.42 9.92 5.59
CA LEU A 134 1.60 8.50 5.84
C LEU A 134 2.09 8.21 7.27
N SER A 135 2.95 9.04 7.88
CA SER A 135 3.35 8.86 9.29
C SER A 135 2.18 8.78 10.25
N GLN A 136 1.11 9.52 9.97
CA GLN A 136 -0.05 9.56 10.88
C GLN A 136 -0.88 8.27 10.81
N LEU A 137 -0.70 7.46 9.77
CA LEU A 137 -1.25 6.10 9.72
C LEU A 137 -0.34 5.07 10.40
N LEU A 138 0.94 5.41 10.59
CA LEU A 138 1.95 4.55 11.19
C LEU A 138 2.03 4.67 12.72
N GLU A 139 1.52 5.76 13.28
CA GLU A 139 1.22 5.93 14.72
C GLU A 139 0.06 5.03 15.17
#